data_AF-A0AAF0WAH8-F1
#
_entry.id   AF-A0AAF0WAH8-F1
#
_cell.length_a   1.000
_cell.length_b   1.000
_cell.length_c   1.000
_cell.angle_alpha   90.00
_cell.angle_beta   90.00
_cell.angle_gamma   90.00
#
_symmetry.space_group_name_H-M   'P 1'
#
loop_
_entity.id
_entity.type
_entity.pdbx_description
1 polymer ?
#
loop_
_entity_poly.entity_id
_entity_poly.type
_entity_poly.pdbx_seq_one_letter_code
_entity_poly.pdbx_strand_id
1 'polypeptide(L)'
;MIESVGQYRPGLVPPSYHQLRVPLLEKVKKQTDQLRLKHESAWKKYGCTLMSDGWTDRRGRHLINFLANSPDGTFFMGSMDASSESHDHLMLADLLQAKIEEIGKEYVVQIVTDNGANYKKAGQLLTTERFPPMFWTPCAAHCIDLMLEDVGSYKVFDATIKNAKRITTFIYRHGRLHNAMKVKTGGRELVRPGVTRFATSFLTLQCLFKFQDALR
;
A
#
# COMPACT_ATOMS: atom_id res chain seq x y z
N MET A 1 20.67 4.82 -6.13
CA MET A 1 21.42 4.35 -4.96
C MET A 1 22.75 3.71 -5.35
N ILE A 2 22.80 2.59 -6.07
CA ILE A 2 24.07 1.95 -6.48
C ILE A 2 24.91 2.87 -7.37
N GLU A 3 24.28 3.61 -8.29
CA GLU A 3 24.93 4.64 -9.10
C GLU A 3 25.51 5.78 -8.25
N SER A 4 24.76 6.24 -7.24
CA SER A 4 25.21 7.27 -6.29
C SER A 4 26.40 6.82 -5.44
N VAL A 5 26.46 5.52 -5.12
CA VAL A 5 27.62 4.90 -4.43
C VAL A 5 28.80 4.77 -5.40
N GLY A 6 28.57 4.44 -6.66
CA GLY A 6 29.61 4.36 -7.69
C GLY A 6 30.19 5.72 -8.11
N GLN A 7 29.43 6.81 -7.92
CA GLN A 7 29.92 8.18 -8.10
C GLN A 7 30.90 8.62 -7.00
N TYR A 8 30.93 7.93 -5.85
CA TYR A 8 31.99 8.11 -4.87
C TYR A 8 33.28 7.43 -5.36
N ARG A 9 34.41 8.12 -5.20
CA ARG A 9 35.74 7.66 -5.62
C ARG A 9 36.08 6.28 -5.02
N PRO A 10 36.96 5.49 -5.67
CA PRO A 10 37.50 4.27 -5.07
C PRO A 10 38.04 4.56 -3.66
N GLY A 11 37.59 3.80 -2.66
CA GLY A 11 37.95 4.00 -1.25
C GLY A 11 36.84 4.51 -0.34
N LEU A 12 35.58 4.57 -0.79
CA LEU A 12 34.44 4.84 0.09
C LEU A 12 34.36 3.78 1.20
N VAL A 13 34.58 4.21 2.45
CA VAL A 13 34.34 3.37 3.63
C VAL A 13 32.83 3.39 3.90
N PRO A 14 32.12 2.26 3.80
CA PRO A 14 30.70 2.22 4.10
C PRO A 14 30.47 2.54 5.58
N PRO A 15 29.37 3.23 5.92
CA PRO A 15 29.04 3.49 7.31
C PRO A 15 28.86 2.18 8.07
N SER A 16 29.32 2.16 9.33
CA SER A 16 29.14 1.02 10.21
C SER A 16 27.66 0.85 10.59
N TYR A 17 27.30 -0.34 11.06
CA TYR A 17 25.97 -0.62 11.60
C TYR A 17 25.54 0.40 12.68
N HIS A 18 26.47 0.79 13.56
CA HIS A 18 26.22 1.81 14.57
C HIS A 18 25.93 3.18 13.95
N GLN A 19 26.73 3.59 12.96
CA GLN A 19 26.53 4.87 12.27
C GLN A 19 25.17 4.94 11.56
N LEU A 20 24.73 3.84 10.95
CA LEU A 20 23.43 3.77 10.28
C LEU A 20 22.26 3.87 11.27
N ARG A 21 22.28 3.08 12.35
CA ARG A 21 21.12 2.95 13.25
C ARG A 21 20.94 4.12 14.22
N VAL A 22 22.00 4.91 14.47
CA VAL A 22 21.95 6.03 15.44
C VAL A 22 22.18 7.38 14.74
N PRO A 23 23.41 7.85 14.47
CA PRO A 23 23.63 9.24 14.06
C PRO A 23 23.06 9.55 12.67
N LEU A 24 23.15 8.62 11.71
CA LEU A 24 22.59 8.85 10.37
C LEU A 24 21.06 8.80 10.40
N LEU A 25 20.48 7.87 11.16
CA LEU A 25 19.02 7.81 11.35
C LEU A 25 18.48 9.09 12.00
N GLU A 26 19.11 9.56 13.07
CA GLU A 26 18.74 10.81 13.74
C GLU A 26 18.85 12.01 12.80
N LYS A 27 19.91 12.07 12.00
CA LYS A 27 20.10 13.14 11.01
C LYS A 27 18.99 13.13 9.96
N VAL A 28 18.67 11.97 9.40
CA VAL A 28 17.60 11.82 8.41
C VAL A 28 16.24 12.13 9.04
N LYS A 29 15.99 11.67 10.27
CA LYS A 29 14.75 11.99 11.00
C LYS A 29 14.57 13.50 11.15
N LYS A 30 15.60 14.23 11.61
CA LYS A 30 15.56 15.69 11.73
C LYS A 30 15.30 16.38 10.38
N GLN A 31 15.89 15.88 9.29
CA GLN A 31 15.62 16.40 7.95
C GLN A 31 14.17 16.15 7.53
N THR A 32 13.62 14.96 7.79
CA THR A 32 12.22 14.63 7.54
C THR A 32 11.27 15.48 8.38
N ASP A 33 11.59 15.73 9.64
CA ASP A 33 10.80 16.59 10.54
C ASP A 33 10.78 18.04 10.02
N GLN A 34 11.87 18.53 9.41
CA GLN A 34 11.87 19.84 8.75
C GLN A 34 10.98 19.87 7.51
N LEU A 35 10.91 18.79 6.73
CA LEU A 35 10.01 18.69 5.59
C LEU A 35 8.54 18.71 6.02
N ARG A 36 8.23 18.18 7.21
CA ARG A 36 6.88 18.19 7.80
C ARG A 36 6.31 19.61 7.93
N LEU A 37 7.14 20.60 8.27
CA LEU A 37 6.70 22.00 8.48
C LEU A 37 5.99 22.59 7.24
N LYS A 38 6.44 22.22 6.03
CA LYS A 38 5.78 22.61 4.78
C LYS A 38 4.37 22.03 4.71
N HIS A 39 4.23 20.74 5.01
CA HIS A 39 2.94 20.06 4.99
C HIS A 39 2.00 20.59 6.07
N GLU A 40 2.49 20.85 7.29
CA GLU A 40 1.68 21.45 8.36
C GLU A 40 1.15 22.84 7.99
N SER A 41 1.97 23.65 7.31
CA SER A 41 1.52 24.96 6.81
C SER A 41 0.41 24.80 5.77
N ALA A 42 0.50 23.78 4.91
CA ALA A 42 -0.55 23.47 3.95
C ALA A 42 -1.82 22.94 4.63
N TRP A 43 -1.71 22.06 5.64
CA TRP A 43 -2.85 21.55 6.41
C TRP A 43 -3.61 22.70 7.08
N LYS A 44 -2.88 23.67 7.66
CA LYS A 44 -3.48 24.87 8.27
C LYS A 44 -4.24 25.74 7.28
N LYS A 45 -3.76 25.81 6.04
CA LYS A 45 -4.33 26.69 5.00
C LYS A 45 -5.48 26.07 4.23
N TYR A 46 -5.37 24.79 3.90
CA TYR A 46 -6.28 24.10 2.98
C TYR A 46 -7.07 22.96 3.64
N GLY A 47 -6.69 22.57 4.85
CA GLY A 47 -7.05 21.29 5.43
C GLY A 47 -6.25 20.14 4.84
N CYS A 48 -6.50 18.94 5.37
CA CYS A 48 -5.90 17.70 4.88
C CYS A 48 -6.85 16.51 5.03
N THR A 49 -6.54 15.46 4.26
CA THR A 49 -7.15 14.15 4.37
C THR A 49 -6.21 13.22 5.15
N LEU A 50 -6.70 12.69 6.27
CA LEU A 50 -6.03 11.61 6.99
C LEU A 50 -6.34 10.29 6.27
N MET A 51 -5.31 9.57 5.85
CA MET A 51 -5.44 8.27 5.22
C MET A 51 -4.82 7.19 6.10
N SER A 52 -5.49 6.05 6.22
CA SER A 52 -4.98 4.88 6.92
C SER A 52 -5.15 3.61 6.10
N ASP A 53 -4.12 2.76 6.11
CA ASP A 53 -4.13 1.47 5.42
C ASP A 53 -3.46 0.41 6.29
N GLY A 54 -4.18 -0.69 6.49
CA GLY A 54 -3.73 -1.83 7.27
C GLY A 54 -3.33 -2.99 6.36
N TRP A 55 -2.18 -3.59 6.61
CA TRP A 55 -1.78 -4.81 5.91
C TRP A 55 -1.31 -5.87 6.87
N THR A 56 -1.67 -7.11 6.59
CA THR A 56 -1.22 -8.28 7.35
C THR A 56 -0.26 -9.11 6.50
N ASP A 57 0.92 -9.37 7.05
CA ASP A 57 1.90 -10.22 6.40
C ASP A 57 1.57 -11.72 6.54
N ARG A 58 2.32 -12.57 5.84
CA ARG A 58 2.10 -14.03 5.90
C ARG A 58 2.44 -14.66 7.25
N ARG A 59 3.12 -13.94 8.14
CA ARG A 59 3.46 -14.38 9.50
C ARG A 59 2.41 -13.90 10.52
N GLY A 60 1.33 -13.26 10.06
CA GLY A 60 0.27 -12.74 10.92
C GLY A 60 0.61 -11.39 11.56
N ARG A 61 1.68 -10.72 11.13
CA ARG A 61 1.99 -9.37 11.63
C ARG A 61 1.08 -8.35 10.96
N HIS A 62 0.39 -7.54 11.75
CA HIS A 62 -0.51 -6.50 11.25
C HIS A 62 0.13 -5.13 11.46
N LEU A 63 0.23 -4.35 10.39
CA LEU A 63 0.79 -3.00 10.42
C LEU A 63 -0.22 -2.03 9.84
N ILE A 64 -0.46 -0.94 10.56
CA ILE A 64 -1.36 0.15 10.16
C ILE A 64 -0.51 1.37 9.86
N ASN A 65 -0.62 1.90 8.65
CA ASN A 65 0.09 3.11 8.23
C ASN A 65 -0.83 4.33 8.31
N PHE A 66 -0.27 5.49 8.64
CA PHE A 66 -0.98 6.76 8.67
C PHE A 66 -0.29 7.77 7.77
N LEU A 67 -1.08 8.43 6.93
CA LEU A 67 -0.63 9.42 5.95
C LEU A 67 -1.53 10.65 6.05
N ALA A 68 -0.97 11.84 5.87
CA ALA A 68 -1.73 13.07 5.73
C ALA A 68 -1.52 13.63 4.32
N ASN A 69 -2.59 13.82 3.56
CA ASN A 69 -2.54 14.36 2.20
C ASN A 69 -3.15 15.76 2.12
N SER A 70 -2.49 16.64 1.38
CA SER A 70 -2.95 17.98 1.05
C SER A 70 -2.48 18.36 -0.35
N PRO A 71 -2.83 19.55 -0.89
CA PRO A 71 -2.34 20.01 -2.19
C PRO A 71 -0.81 20.04 -2.32
N ASP A 72 -0.08 20.17 -1.20
CA ASP A 72 1.38 20.16 -1.15
C ASP A 72 1.98 18.74 -1.14
N GLY A 73 1.14 17.71 -1.18
CA GLY A 73 1.51 16.31 -1.28
C GLY A 73 1.15 15.50 -0.03
N THR A 74 1.62 14.25 -0.02
CA THR A 74 1.39 13.30 1.07
C THR A 74 2.59 13.25 2.00
N PHE A 75 2.34 13.31 3.31
CA PHE A 75 3.34 13.12 4.34
C PHE A 75 3.05 11.84 5.14
N PHE A 76 4.10 11.09 5.49
CA PHE A 76 3.98 9.89 6.31
C PHE A 76 4.01 10.25 7.80
N MET A 77 2.89 10.02 8.47
CA MET A 77 2.70 10.33 9.90
C MET A 77 3.23 9.24 10.82
N GLY A 78 3.52 8.05 10.26
CA GLY A 78 4.01 6.90 11.01
C GLY A 78 3.21 5.65 10.73
N SER A 79 3.62 4.58 11.38
CA SER A 79 2.97 3.26 11.34
C SER A 79 2.88 2.68 12.74
N MET A 80 1.88 1.85 12.98
CA MET A 80 1.73 1.11 14.22
C MET A 80 1.72 -0.39 13.95
N ASP A 81 2.45 -1.15 14.77
CA ASP A 81 2.32 -2.60 14.84
C ASP A 81 1.08 -2.93 15.67
N ALA A 82 0.09 -3.53 15.02
CA ALA A 82 -1.18 -3.96 15.59
C ALA A 82 -1.29 -5.49 15.68
N SER A 83 -0.16 -6.20 15.63
CA SER A 83 -0.15 -7.68 15.68
C SER A 83 -0.72 -8.25 16.99
N SER A 84 -0.58 -7.53 18.10
CA SER A 84 -1.07 -7.91 19.43
C SER A 84 -2.49 -7.41 19.73
N GLU A 85 -3.04 -6.54 18.89
CA GLU A 85 -4.26 -5.81 19.21
C GLU A 85 -5.51 -6.57 18.74
N SER A 86 -6.62 -6.40 19.48
CA SER A 86 -7.92 -6.73 18.93
C SER A 86 -8.16 -5.80 17.74
N HIS A 87 -8.37 -6.36 16.55
CA HIS A 87 -8.57 -5.59 15.33
C HIS A 87 -10.00 -4.99 15.29
N ASP A 88 -10.45 -4.46 16.42
CA ASP A 88 -11.79 -3.95 16.62
C ASP A 88 -11.90 -2.49 16.16
N HIS A 89 -13.11 -2.10 15.75
CA HIS A 89 -13.41 -0.76 15.28
C HIS A 89 -13.14 0.34 16.31
N LEU A 90 -13.26 0.04 17.62
CA LEU A 90 -12.95 0.99 18.69
C LEU A 90 -11.46 1.32 18.74
N MET A 91 -10.61 0.30 18.71
CA MET A 91 -9.15 0.48 18.69
C MET A 91 -8.73 1.30 17.45
N LEU A 92 -9.26 0.96 16.27
CA LEU A 92 -9.00 1.73 15.05
C LEU A 92 -9.45 3.19 15.15
N ALA A 93 -10.61 3.44 15.76
CA ALA A 93 -11.11 4.79 15.98
C ALA A 93 -10.19 5.58 16.93
N ASP A 94 -9.70 4.96 18.00
CA ASP A 94 -8.79 5.59 18.96
C ASP A 94 -7.45 5.95 18.31
N LEU A 95 -6.90 5.09 17.45
CA LEU A 95 -5.67 5.39 16.70
C LEU A 95 -5.84 6.54 15.71
N LEU A 96 -6.93 6.52 14.95
CA LEU A 96 -7.25 7.58 14.01
C LEU A 96 -7.48 8.90 14.75
N GLN A 97 -8.18 8.88 15.88
CA GLN A 97 -8.35 10.04 16.74
C GLN A 97 -7.01 10.60 17.21
N ALA A 98 -6.10 9.76 17.71
CA ALA A 98 -4.78 10.22 18.14
C ALA A 98 -4.02 10.92 17.01
N LYS A 99 -4.17 10.45 15.76
CA LYS A 99 -3.59 11.10 14.58
C LYS A 99 -4.30 12.38 14.17
N ILE A 100 -5.61 12.46 14.33
CA ILE A 100 -6.38 13.70 14.14
C ILE A 100 -5.91 14.76 15.14
N GLU A 101 -5.73 14.39 16.40
CA GLU A 101 -5.24 15.28 17.45
C GLU A 101 -3.78 15.71 17.21
N GLU A 102 -2.93 14.80 16.74
CA GLU A 102 -1.54 15.12 16.35
C GLU A 102 -1.47 16.16 15.21
N ILE A 103 -2.39 16.09 14.24
CA ILE A 103 -2.48 17.04 13.13
C ILE A 103 -3.11 18.36 13.57
N GLY A 104 -4.11 18.29 14.45
CA GLY A 104 -5.04 19.37 14.77
C GLY A 104 -6.39 19.12 14.11
N LYS A 105 -7.42 18.91 14.94
CA LYS A 105 -8.77 18.53 14.48
C LYS A 105 -9.40 19.54 13.53
N GLU A 106 -9.05 20.82 13.66
CA GLU A 106 -9.53 21.90 12.80
C GLU A 106 -8.96 21.85 11.38
N TYR A 107 -7.88 21.09 11.16
CA TYR A 107 -7.21 20.96 9.87
C TYR A 107 -7.55 19.64 9.15
N VAL A 108 -8.14 18.67 9.84
CA VAL A 108 -8.56 17.41 9.20
C VAL A 108 -9.98 17.58 8.66
N VAL A 109 -10.14 17.40 7.35
CA VAL A 109 -11.43 17.55 6.67
C VAL A 109 -12.04 16.20 6.35
N GLN A 110 -11.20 15.20 6.05
CA GLN A 110 -11.61 13.90 5.56
C GLN A 110 -10.76 12.79 6.17
N ILE A 111 -11.39 11.62 6.36
CA ILE A 111 -10.73 10.37 6.72
C ILE A 111 -10.93 9.37 5.58
N VAL A 112 -9.85 8.78 5.07
CA VAL A 112 -9.87 7.69 4.08
C VAL A 112 -9.26 6.44 4.70
N THR A 113 -9.99 5.33 4.67
CA THR A 113 -9.47 4.04 5.15
C THR A 113 -9.79 2.94 4.17
N ASP A 114 -9.31 1.72 4.41
CA ASP A 114 -9.82 0.55 3.70
C ASP A 114 -11.35 0.37 3.90
N ASN A 115 -11.95 -0.50 3.09
CA ASN A 115 -13.39 -0.80 3.14
C ASN A 115 -13.74 -1.98 4.05
N GLY A 116 -12.79 -2.42 4.89
CA GLY A 116 -13.03 -3.46 5.88
C GLY A 116 -14.12 -3.05 6.86
N ALA A 117 -14.91 -4.02 7.33
CA ALA A 117 -16.05 -3.74 8.21
C ALA A 117 -15.67 -2.94 9.46
N ASN A 118 -14.49 -3.20 10.04
CA ASN A 118 -14.01 -2.53 11.24
C ASN A 118 -13.59 -1.09 10.95
N TYR A 119 -12.93 -0.84 9.83
CA TYR A 119 -12.56 0.51 9.38
C TYR A 119 -13.79 1.36 9.04
N LYS A 120 -14.80 0.76 8.39
CA LYS A 120 -16.08 1.43 8.13
C LYS A 120 -16.76 1.86 9.42
N LYS A 121 -16.86 0.96 10.40
CA LYS A 121 -17.43 1.28 11.72
C LYS A 121 -16.61 2.34 12.46
N ALA A 122 -15.29 2.27 12.41
CA ALA A 122 -14.40 3.25 13.02
C ALA A 122 -14.56 4.64 12.39
N GLY A 123 -14.59 4.71 11.06
CA GLY A 123 -14.83 5.95 10.31
C GLY A 123 -16.20 6.56 10.59
N GLN A 124 -17.24 5.72 10.69
CA GLN A 124 -18.57 6.15 11.10
C GLN A 124 -18.55 6.71 12.53
N LEU A 125 -18.04 5.97 13.50
CA LEU A 125 -17.92 6.42 14.90
C LEU A 125 -17.21 7.78 15.00
N LEU A 126 -16.10 7.96 14.28
CA LEU A 126 -15.37 9.21 14.26
C LEU A 126 -16.19 10.36 13.68
N THR A 127 -16.91 10.13 12.59
CA THR A 127 -17.65 11.18 11.87
C THR A 127 -19.06 11.43 12.39
N THR A 128 -19.62 10.54 13.20
CA THR A 128 -20.95 10.74 13.81
C THR A 128 -20.90 11.17 15.26
N GLU A 129 -19.91 10.70 16.03
CA GLU A 129 -19.86 10.92 17.48
C GLU A 129 -18.69 11.81 17.91
N ARG A 130 -17.48 11.60 17.38
CA ARG A 130 -16.26 12.25 17.91
C ARG A 130 -15.90 13.56 17.20
N PHE A 131 -16.04 13.59 15.88
CA PHE A 131 -15.69 14.71 14.99
C PHE A 131 -16.76 14.92 13.91
N PRO A 132 -17.99 15.34 14.26
CA PRO A 132 -19.10 15.51 13.31
C PRO A 132 -18.83 16.36 12.04
N PRO A 133 -17.97 17.40 12.07
CA PRO A 133 -17.67 18.18 10.87
C PRO A 133 -16.85 17.43 9.80
N MET A 134 -16.24 16.29 10.12
CA MET A 134 -15.43 15.50 9.19
C MET A 134 -16.29 14.50 8.43
N PHE A 135 -15.82 14.06 7.26
CA PHE A 135 -16.44 12.96 6.53
C PHE A 135 -15.49 11.80 6.28
N TRP A 136 -16.05 10.59 6.20
CA TRP A 136 -15.31 9.37 5.95
C TRP A 136 -15.65 8.84 4.57
N THR A 137 -14.64 8.36 3.85
CA THR A 137 -14.81 7.70 2.56
C THR A 137 -13.94 6.45 2.47
N PRO A 138 -14.43 5.37 1.83
CA PRO A 138 -13.60 4.19 1.60
C PRO A 138 -12.50 4.48 0.57
N CYS A 139 -11.41 3.73 0.66
CA CYS A 139 -10.30 3.80 -0.28
C CYS A 139 -10.75 3.43 -1.70
N ALA A 140 -10.61 4.38 -2.63
CA ALA A 140 -11.02 4.18 -4.02
C ALA A 140 -10.31 3.00 -4.70
N ALA A 141 -9.02 2.81 -4.44
CA ALA A 141 -8.26 1.69 -4.99
C ALA A 141 -8.82 0.34 -4.50
N HIS A 142 -9.20 0.26 -3.24
CA HIS A 142 -9.83 -0.93 -2.67
C HIS A 142 -11.26 -1.13 -3.20
N CYS A 143 -12.04 -0.06 -3.39
CA CYS A 143 -13.35 -0.14 -4.02
C CYS A 143 -13.26 -0.71 -5.46
N ILE A 144 -12.28 -0.26 -6.25
CA ILE A 144 -12.04 -0.79 -7.59
C ILE A 144 -11.63 -2.28 -7.52
N ASP A 145 -10.81 -2.66 -6.54
CA ASP A 145 -10.42 -4.06 -6.34
C ASP A 145 -11.64 -4.97 -6.07
N LEU A 146 -12.57 -4.51 -5.22
CA LEU A 146 -13.82 -5.21 -4.94
C LEU A 146 -14.74 -5.28 -6.17
N MET A 147 -14.82 -4.22 -6.97
CA MET A 147 -15.56 -4.28 -8.24
C MET A 147 -14.95 -5.32 -9.20
N LEU A 148 -13.62 -5.41 -9.26
CA LEU A 148 -12.94 -6.42 -10.06
C LEU A 148 -13.12 -7.84 -9.49
N GLU A 149 -13.22 -7.99 -8.17
CA GLU A 149 -13.59 -9.25 -7.52
C GLU A 149 -14.99 -9.71 -7.95
N ASP A 150 -15.98 -8.81 -7.87
CA ASP A 150 -17.36 -9.09 -8.25
C ASP A 150 -17.43 -9.51 -9.73
N VAL A 151 -16.75 -8.78 -10.62
CA VAL A 151 -16.64 -9.15 -12.05
C VAL A 151 -15.92 -10.50 -12.21
N GLY A 152 -14.86 -10.75 -11.44
CA GLY A 152 -14.14 -12.02 -11.47
C GLY A 152 -14.97 -13.22 -11.00
N SER A 153 -16.02 -12.98 -10.21
CA SER A 153 -16.87 -14.03 -9.61
C SER A 153 -17.89 -14.64 -10.58
N TYR A 154 -18.20 -13.97 -11.71
CA TYR A 154 -19.10 -14.54 -12.71
C TYR A 154 -18.51 -15.82 -13.30
N LYS A 155 -19.34 -16.86 -13.47
CA LYS A 155 -18.91 -18.22 -13.86
C LYS A 155 -17.92 -18.26 -15.03
N VAL A 156 -18.16 -17.46 -16.07
CA VAL A 156 -17.30 -17.40 -17.26
C VAL A 156 -15.91 -16.84 -16.93
N PHE A 157 -15.85 -15.78 -16.13
CA PHE A 157 -14.58 -15.16 -15.72
C PHE A 157 -13.87 -15.99 -14.65
N ASP A 158 -14.58 -16.51 -13.66
CA ASP A 158 -14.01 -17.36 -12.60
C ASP A 158 -13.34 -18.62 -13.20
N ALA A 159 -14.01 -19.31 -14.11
CA ALA A 159 -13.45 -20.48 -14.80
C ALA A 159 -12.18 -20.11 -15.59
N THR A 160 -12.21 -18.98 -16.30
CA THR A 160 -11.08 -18.46 -17.07
C THR A 160 -9.89 -18.10 -16.18
N ILE A 161 -10.14 -17.38 -15.07
CA ILE A 161 -9.12 -17.00 -14.08
C ILE A 161 -8.50 -18.25 -13.43
N LYS A 162 -9.31 -19.25 -13.07
CA LYS A 162 -8.82 -20.51 -12.50
C LYS A 162 -7.94 -21.27 -13.48
N ASN A 163 -8.32 -21.34 -14.75
CA ASN A 163 -7.51 -21.98 -15.79
C ASN A 163 -6.20 -21.23 -16.04
N ALA A 164 -6.24 -19.90 -16.12
CA ALA A 164 -5.05 -19.07 -16.21
C ALA A 164 -4.09 -19.31 -15.04
N LYS A 165 -4.61 -19.32 -13.80
CA LYS A 165 -3.82 -19.63 -12.59
C LYS A 165 -3.21 -21.02 -12.66
N ARG A 166 -3.91 -22.03 -13.16
CA ARG A 166 -3.38 -23.40 -13.34
C ARG A 166 -2.23 -23.41 -14.35
N ILE A 167 -2.40 -22.78 -15.51
CA ILE A 167 -1.38 -22.69 -16.56
C ILE A 167 -0.13 -21.98 -16.05
N THR A 168 -0.28 -20.79 -15.46
CA THR A 168 0.88 -20.03 -14.95
C THR A 168 1.55 -20.77 -13.80
N THR A 169 0.79 -21.36 -12.88
CA THR A 169 1.38 -22.16 -11.79
C THR A 169 2.17 -23.34 -12.34
N PHE A 170 1.65 -24.03 -13.36
CA PHE A 170 2.33 -25.15 -14.00
C PHE A 170 3.65 -24.71 -14.65
N ILE A 171 3.64 -23.63 -15.45
CA ILE A 171 4.84 -23.10 -16.10
C ILE A 171 5.91 -22.71 -15.07
N TYR A 172 5.54 -21.94 -14.04
CA TYR A 172 6.50 -21.42 -13.06
C TYR A 172 7.03 -22.48 -12.10
N ARG A 173 6.29 -23.58 -11.87
CA ARG A 173 6.79 -24.71 -11.07
C ARG A 173 7.81 -25.57 -11.81
N HIS A 174 7.85 -25.53 -13.14
CA HIS A 174 8.76 -26.35 -13.94
C HIS A 174 9.84 -25.49 -14.57
N GLY A 175 11.05 -25.48 -13.99
CA GLY A 175 12.14 -24.59 -14.41
C GLY A 175 12.49 -24.64 -15.91
N ARG A 176 12.40 -25.82 -16.55
CA ARG A 176 12.61 -25.96 -18.00
C ARG A 176 11.53 -25.24 -18.81
N LEU A 177 10.26 -25.39 -18.44
CA LEU A 177 9.15 -24.71 -19.11
C LEU A 177 9.18 -23.21 -18.86
N HIS A 178 9.52 -22.79 -17.63
CA HIS A 178 9.70 -21.38 -17.30
C HIS A 178 10.79 -20.73 -18.15
N ASN A 179 11.94 -21.41 -18.34
CA ASN A 179 13.01 -20.90 -19.19
C ASN A 179 12.59 -20.86 -20.67
N ALA A 180 11.94 -21.91 -21.17
CA ALA A 180 11.43 -21.95 -22.55
C ALA A 180 10.41 -20.83 -22.82
N MET A 181 9.50 -20.59 -21.88
CA MET A 181 8.56 -19.47 -21.92
C MET A 181 9.31 -18.15 -22.01
N LYS A 182 10.30 -17.89 -21.14
CA LYS A 182 11.10 -16.66 -21.18
C LYS A 182 11.79 -16.46 -22.53
N VAL A 183 12.36 -17.50 -23.12
CA VAL A 183 12.99 -17.40 -24.45
C VAL A 183 11.96 -16.97 -25.49
N LYS A 184 10.77 -17.58 -25.48
CA LYS A 184 9.70 -17.29 -26.44
C LYS A 184 9.03 -15.92 -26.21
N THR A 185 9.03 -15.40 -24.99
CA THR A 185 8.43 -14.10 -24.64
C THR A 185 9.44 -12.94 -24.62
N GLY A 186 10.71 -13.17 -24.98
CA GLY A 186 11.76 -12.14 -24.94
C GLY A 186 12.11 -11.71 -23.51
N GLY A 187 12.13 -12.66 -22.58
CA GLY A 187 12.44 -12.47 -21.16
C GLY A 187 11.28 -11.95 -20.30
N ARG A 188 10.07 -11.86 -20.86
CA ARG A 188 8.91 -11.28 -20.16
C ARG A 188 8.17 -12.29 -19.30
N GLU A 189 7.71 -11.84 -18.15
CA GLU A 189 6.90 -12.64 -17.22
C GLU A 189 5.42 -12.64 -17.61
N LEU A 190 4.77 -13.81 -17.49
CA LEU A 190 3.31 -13.96 -17.64
C LEU A 190 2.52 -13.46 -16.42
N VAL A 191 3.04 -13.63 -15.22
CA VAL A 191 2.39 -13.14 -13.99
C VAL A 191 2.92 -11.75 -13.71
N ARG A 192 2.02 -10.77 -13.73
CA ARG A 192 2.33 -9.39 -13.36
C ARG A 192 1.65 -9.06 -12.05
N PRO A 193 2.41 -8.95 -10.95
CA PRO A 193 1.88 -8.43 -9.70
C PRO A 193 1.27 -7.05 -9.94
N GLY A 194 -0.04 -6.94 -9.74
CA GLY A 194 -0.72 -5.67 -9.61
C GLY A 194 -0.59 -5.14 -8.19
N VAL A 195 -0.97 -3.88 -7.99
CA VAL A 195 -1.08 -3.29 -6.64
C VAL A 195 -2.04 -4.10 -5.77
N THR A 196 -3.04 -4.72 -6.40
CA THR A 196 -4.05 -5.54 -5.72
C THR A 196 -4.09 -6.99 -6.27
N ARG A 197 -4.75 -7.88 -5.52
CA ARG A 197 -4.86 -9.29 -5.87
C ARG A 197 -5.70 -9.50 -7.13
N PHE A 198 -6.76 -8.73 -7.34
CA PHE A 198 -7.59 -8.86 -8.54
C PHE A 198 -6.95 -8.20 -9.75
N ALA A 199 -6.31 -7.03 -9.59
CA ALA A 199 -5.49 -6.46 -10.65
C ALA A 199 -4.46 -7.48 -11.17
N THR A 200 -3.81 -8.24 -10.27
CA THR A 200 -2.89 -9.32 -10.65
C THR A 200 -3.55 -10.37 -11.55
N SER A 201 -4.79 -10.77 -11.26
CA SER A 201 -5.52 -11.76 -12.06
C SER A 201 -5.81 -11.26 -13.47
N PHE A 202 -6.34 -10.05 -13.61
CA PHE A 202 -6.64 -9.44 -14.91
C PHE A 202 -5.37 -9.12 -15.72
N LEU A 203 -4.31 -8.63 -15.09
CA LEU A 203 -3.02 -8.40 -15.75
C LEU A 203 -2.39 -9.71 -16.23
N THR A 204 -2.54 -10.80 -15.46
CA THR A 204 -2.07 -12.13 -15.87
C THR A 204 -2.86 -12.64 -17.09
N LEU A 205 -4.19 -12.46 -17.11
CA LEU A 205 -5.01 -12.80 -18.27
C LEU A 205 -4.59 -12.02 -19.52
N GLN A 206 -4.36 -10.71 -19.37
CA GLN A 206 -3.87 -9.87 -20.47
C GLN A 206 -2.51 -10.36 -20.99
N CYS A 207 -1.61 -10.78 -20.11
CA CYS A 207 -0.31 -11.33 -20.53
C CYS A 207 -0.45 -12.67 -21.25
N LEU A 208 -1.28 -13.59 -20.74
CA LEU A 208 -1.54 -14.86 -21.40
C LEU A 208 -2.12 -14.66 -22.80
N PHE A 209 -3.06 -13.73 -22.95
CA PHE A 209 -3.62 -13.38 -24.26
C PHE A 209 -2.55 -12.79 -25.19
N LYS A 210 -1.77 -11.83 -24.69
CA LYS A 210 -0.69 -11.17 -25.45
C LYS A 210 0.38 -12.15 -25.94
N PHE A 211 0.69 -13.17 -25.15
CA PHE A 211 1.72 -14.16 -25.47
C PHE A 211 1.15 -15.49 -25.93
N GLN A 212 -0.13 -15.55 -26.31
CA GLN A 212 -0.78 -16.82 -26.67
C GLN A 212 -0.04 -17.60 -27.77
N ASP A 213 0.48 -16.91 -28.78
CA ASP A 213 1.20 -17.55 -29.89
C ASP A 213 2.56 -18.09 -29.47
N ALA A 214 3.20 -17.44 -28.49
CA ALA A 214 4.45 -17.89 -27.89
C ALA A 214 4.26 -19.07 -26.91
N LEU A 215 3.02 -19.33 -26.49
CA LEU A 215 2.63 -20.39 -25.56
C LEU A 215 1.99 -21.62 -26.23
N ARG A 216 1.80 -21.58 -27.56
CA ARG A 216 1.42 -22.74 -28.38
C ARG A 216 2.63 -23.61 -28.67
#